data_AF-A0A2V6GRW5-F1
#
_entry.id   AF-A0A2V6GRW5-F1
#
_cell.length_a   1.000
_cell.length_b   1.000
_cell.length_c   1.000
_cell.angle_alpha   90.00
_cell.angle_beta   90.00
_cell.angle_gamma   90.00
#
_symmetry.space_group_name_H-M   'P 1'
#
loop_
_entity.id
_entity.type
_entity.pdbx_description
1 polymer ?
#
loop_
_entity_poly.entity_id
_entity_poly.type
_entity_poly.pdbx_seq_one_letter_code
_entity_poly.pdbx_strand_id
1 'polypeptide(L)'
;MRNTLFVSMTAKIAFSILALSIFAAARGAQAQQNPPAAAPALPPPNDTALFLAGMPVPENSPLAPLTRDPAWQEHSAFFENAFAKLNLRQLQKLALWETTYLPEAKESIPVAFYMFSGPDFLYVDQFFPNALVYVLCGKESMGPPPDPLRIADMPAALHNLENAMNASLTTSYFITKDMKVDLQQQQLNGTLPILYVFLARADKTITDVTFGSLNSSGTFQGGKTGGIPGVRINYTDNRSGNAQTMYYFTTDISDGG
;
A
#
# COMPACT_ATOMS: atom_id res chain seq x y z
N MET A 1 29.24 -70.11 5.12
CA MET A 1 28.32 -70.71 4.13
C MET A 1 27.97 -69.61 3.14
N ARG A 2 28.10 -69.72 1.81
CA ARG A 2 28.44 -70.87 0.94
C ARG A 2 29.04 -70.30 -0.37
N ASN A 3 30.15 -70.89 -0.84
CA ASN A 3 30.74 -70.97 -2.21
C ASN A 3 29.99 -70.30 -3.39
N THR A 4 30.59 -69.80 -4.49
CA THR A 4 31.96 -69.86 -5.08
C THR A 4 32.08 -68.73 -6.16
N LEU A 5 33.10 -68.53 -7.03
CA LEU A 5 34.30 -69.28 -7.49
C LEU A 5 35.39 -68.29 -7.99
N PHE A 6 36.45 -68.78 -8.64
CA PHE A 6 37.56 -68.06 -9.28
C PHE A 6 37.86 -68.73 -10.65
N VAL A 7 37.98 -68.00 -11.76
CA VAL A 7 38.63 -68.41 -13.04
C VAL A 7 39.04 -67.11 -13.78
N SER A 8 40.31 -66.69 -13.75
CA SER A 8 41.44 -66.98 -14.67
C SER A 8 41.69 -65.95 -15.79
N MET A 9 42.93 -65.47 -15.81
CA MET A 9 43.70 -64.82 -16.88
C MET A 9 43.25 -65.03 -18.33
N THR A 10 43.34 -63.98 -19.13
CA THR A 10 44.28 -63.88 -20.27
C THR A 10 44.52 -62.42 -20.64
N ALA A 11 45.73 -62.10 -21.11
CA ALA A 11 46.05 -60.81 -21.71
C ALA A 11 46.52 -61.05 -23.15
N LYS A 12 46.15 -60.18 -24.11
CA LYS A 12 47.05 -59.58 -25.12
C LYS A 12 46.34 -58.88 -26.30
N ILE A 13 47.10 -57.91 -26.84
CA ILE A 13 47.09 -57.34 -28.20
C ILE A 13 46.00 -56.30 -28.52
N ALA A 14 46.49 -55.18 -29.07
CA ALA A 14 45.75 -54.01 -29.49
C ALA A 14 45.39 -54.07 -30.98
N PHE A 15 44.44 -53.23 -31.42
CA PHE A 15 44.52 -52.59 -32.73
C PHE A 15 43.95 -51.18 -32.68
N SER A 16 44.69 -50.22 -33.24
CA SER A 16 44.35 -48.79 -33.23
C SER A 16 43.46 -48.44 -34.41
N ILE A 17 42.39 -47.66 -34.17
CA ILE A 17 41.74 -46.85 -35.21
C ILE A 17 41.54 -45.44 -34.66
N LEU A 18 42.25 -44.48 -35.24
CA LEU A 18 42.18 -43.06 -34.92
C LEU A 18 41.11 -42.41 -35.81
N ALA A 19 39.96 -42.03 -35.25
CA ALA A 19 38.95 -41.24 -35.94
C ALA A 19 39.07 -39.75 -35.52
N LEU A 20 39.59 -38.92 -36.41
CA LEU A 20 39.85 -37.50 -36.15
C LEU A 20 38.61 -36.66 -36.52
N SER A 21 37.73 -36.39 -35.54
CA SER A 21 36.56 -35.54 -35.74
C SER A 21 36.90 -34.05 -35.57
N ILE A 22 37.03 -33.33 -36.68
CA ILE A 22 37.23 -31.87 -36.68
C ILE A 22 35.87 -31.18 -36.48
N PHE A 23 35.60 -30.70 -35.26
CA PHE A 23 34.49 -29.79 -35.00
C PHE A 23 34.93 -28.33 -35.15
N ALA A 24 34.52 -27.69 -36.24
CA ALA A 24 34.69 -26.25 -36.43
C ALA A 24 33.70 -25.47 -35.55
N ALA A 25 34.19 -24.81 -34.50
CA ALA A 25 33.38 -23.99 -33.61
C ALA A 25 33.06 -22.62 -34.26
N ALA A 26 31.90 -22.51 -34.91
CA ALA A 26 31.38 -21.25 -35.39
C ALA A 26 30.95 -20.36 -34.20
N ARG A 27 31.78 -19.38 -33.82
CA ARG A 27 31.42 -18.33 -32.86
C ARG A 27 30.43 -17.35 -33.52
N GLY A 28 29.13 -17.64 -33.38
CA GLY A 28 28.09 -16.64 -33.63
C GLY A 28 28.17 -15.53 -32.60
N ALA A 29 28.26 -14.27 -33.05
CA ALA A 29 28.18 -13.12 -32.16
C ALA A 29 26.72 -12.95 -31.68
N GLN A 30 26.41 -13.39 -30.48
CA GLN A 30 25.15 -13.03 -29.83
C GLN A 30 25.22 -11.55 -29.44
N ALA A 31 24.46 -10.71 -30.13
CA ALA A 31 24.22 -9.35 -29.70
C ALA A 31 23.51 -9.39 -28.35
N GLN A 32 24.15 -8.83 -27.31
CA GLN A 32 23.56 -8.75 -25.99
C GLN A 32 22.41 -7.74 -26.03
N GLN A 33 21.19 -8.25 -26.19
CA GLN A 33 19.98 -7.47 -26.01
C GLN A 33 19.92 -7.07 -24.52
N ASN A 34 20.28 -5.82 -24.23
CA ASN A 34 19.99 -5.22 -22.93
C ASN A 34 18.48 -5.37 -22.68
N PRO A 35 18.04 -5.77 -21.47
CA PRO A 35 16.63 -5.76 -21.13
C PRO A 35 16.04 -4.38 -21.42
N PRO A 36 14.78 -4.29 -21.91
CA PRO A 36 14.11 -3.00 -22.01
C PRO A 36 14.15 -2.33 -20.63
N ALA A 37 14.49 -1.04 -20.61
CA ALA A 37 14.58 -0.29 -19.35
C ALA A 37 13.29 -0.49 -18.55
N ALA A 38 13.44 -0.99 -17.33
CA ALA A 38 12.29 -1.19 -16.45
C ALA A 38 11.55 0.14 -16.32
N ALA A 39 10.21 0.11 -16.43
CA ALA A 39 9.41 1.28 -16.11
C ALA A 39 9.80 1.76 -14.71
N PRO A 40 9.96 3.08 -14.48
CA PRO A 40 10.36 3.59 -13.17
C PRO A 40 9.40 3.04 -12.11
N ALA A 41 9.97 2.40 -11.09
CA ALA A 41 9.19 1.79 -10.03
C ALA A 41 8.40 2.87 -9.28
N LEU A 42 7.22 2.50 -8.78
CA LEU A 42 6.44 3.37 -7.90
C LEU A 42 7.31 3.80 -6.70
N PRO A 43 7.18 5.05 -6.21
CA PRO A 43 7.82 5.46 -4.97
C PRO A 43 7.36 4.56 -3.80
N PRO A 44 8.18 4.39 -2.75
CA PRO A 44 7.82 3.56 -1.60
C PRO A 44 6.46 4.00 -1.01
N PRO A 45 5.56 3.06 -0.64
CA PRO A 45 4.23 3.44 -0.15
C PRO A 45 4.24 4.37 1.06
N ASN A 46 5.19 4.18 1.99
CA ASN A 46 5.36 5.05 3.15
C ASN A 46 5.81 6.47 2.76
N ASP A 47 6.84 6.58 1.92
CA ASP A 47 7.33 7.87 1.42
C ASP A 47 6.23 8.64 0.70
N THR A 48 5.41 7.92 -0.08
CA THR A 48 4.23 8.44 -0.76
C THR A 48 3.19 8.93 0.24
N ALA A 49 2.93 8.18 1.31
CA ALA A 49 2.01 8.59 2.36
C ALA A 49 2.50 9.83 3.12
N LEU A 50 3.79 9.90 3.47
CA LEU A 50 4.41 11.08 4.08
C LEU A 50 4.33 12.30 3.15
N PHE A 51 4.66 12.12 1.87
CA PHE A 51 4.61 13.19 0.86
C PHE A 51 3.19 13.74 0.70
N LEU A 52 2.19 12.86 0.54
CA LEU A 52 0.78 13.24 0.42
C LEU A 52 0.20 13.81 1.72
N ALA A 53 0.74 13.44 2.88
CA ALA A 53 0.36 14.00 4.17
C ALA A 53 1.01 15.38 4.46
N GLY A 54 1.86 15.89 3.55
CA GLY A 54 2.63 17.10 3.78
C GLY A 54 3.62 16.95 4.94
N MET A 55 4.17 15.75 5.16
CA MET A 55 5.10 15.40 6.23
C MET A 55 6.53 15.23 5.68
N PRO A 56 7.58 15.35 6.52
CA PRO A 56 8.95 15.13 6.09
C PRO A 56 9.15 13.74 5.47
N VAL A 57 9.75 13.72 4.29
CA VAL A 57 10.09 12.50 3.53
C VAL A 57 11.59 12.21 3.70
N PRO A 58 12.03 10.93 3.79
CA PRO A 58 13.46 10.59 3.89
C PRO A 58 14.30 11.20 2.76
N GLU A 59 15.51 11.70 3.05
CA GLU A 59 16.37 12.39 2.07
C GLU A 59 16.78 11.51 0.88
N ASN A 60 16.84 10.19 1.08
CA ASN A 60 17.14 9.20 0.05
C ASN A 60 15.91 8.78 -0.79
N SER A 61 14.73 9.33 -0.50
CA SER A 61 13.50 9.06 -1.24
C SER A 61 13.53 9.71 -2.62
N PRO A 62 13.00 9.07 -3.68
CA PRO A 62 12.80 9.73 -4.98
C PRO A 62 11.84 10.94 -4.90
N LEU A 63 11.04 11.06 -3.83
CA LEU A 63 10.12 12.18 -3.61
C LEU A 63 10.78 13.39 -2.90
N ALA A 64 11.96 13.23 -2.30
CA ALA A 64 12.65 14.31 -1.57
C ALA A 64 12.99 15.57 -2.41
N PRO A 65 13.21 15.50 -3.74
CA PRO A 65 13.33 16.71 -4.56
C PRO A 65 12.02 17.50 -4.69
N LEU A 66 10.86 16.82 -4.66
CA LEU A 66 9.55 17.46 -4.84
C LEU A 66 9.12 18.27 -3.59
N THR A 67 9.61 17.92 -2.40
CA THR A 67 9.31 18.66 -1.15
C THR A 67 9.97 20.05 -1.08
N ARG A 68 10.81 20.38 -2.06
CA ARG A 68 11.43 21.70 -2.23
C ARG A 68 10.55 22.66 -3.04
N ASP A 69 9.49 22.17 -3.66
CA ASP A 69 8.53 23.00 -4.38
C ASP A 69 7.73 23.88 -3.40
N PRO A 70 7.57 25.20 -3.66
CA PRO A 70 6.78 26.08 -2.81
C PRO A 70 5.34 25.61 -2.58
N ALA A 71 4.68 25.03 -3.60
CA ALA A 71 3.32 24.54 -3.47
C ALA A 71 3.24 23.34 -2.51
N TRP A 72 4.27 22.48 -2.47
CA TRP A 72 4.34 21.40 -1.48
C TRP A 72 4.60 21.93 -0.06
N GLN A 73 5.37 23.02 0.08
CA GLN A 73 5.60 23.65 1.38
C GLN A 73 4.34 24.35 1.93
N GLU A 74 3.57 25.01 1.06
CA GLU A 74 2.25 25.55 1.39
C GLU A 74 1.28 24.44 1.82
N HIS A 75 1.24 23.34 1.05
CA HIS A 75 0.46 22.14 1.38
C HIS A 75 0.83 21.52 2.74
N SER A 76 2.13 21.38 3.01
CA SER A 76 2.65 20.90 4.30
C SER A 76 2.19 21.77 5.46
N ALA A 77 2.30 23.10 5.33
CA ALA A 77 1.84 24.05 6.34
C ALA A 77 0.30 24.04 6.50
N PHE A 78 -0.46 23.85 5.40
CA PHE A 78 -1.90 23.71 5.43
C PHE A 78 -2.34 22.49 6.24
N PHE A 79 -1.81 21.30 5.93
CA PHE A 79 -2.17 20.08 6.65
C PHE A 79 -1.68 20.08 8.09
N GLU A 80 -0.52 20.66 8.40
CA GLU A 80 -0.08 20.80 9.79
C GLU A 80 -1.09 21.62 10.61
N ASN A 81 -1.55 22.75 10.08
CA ASN A 81 -2.58 23.59 10.71
C ASN A 81 -3.93 22.85 10.82
N ALA A 82 -4.35 22.12 9.78
CA ALA A 82 -5.60 21.38 9.77
C ALA A 82 -5.63 20.23 10.80
N PHE A 83 -4.58 19.40 10.84
CA PHE A 83 -4.48 18.29 11.79
C PHE A 83 -4.24 18.76 13.22
N ALA A 84 -3.47 19.83 13.46
CA ALA A 84 -3.34 20.44 14.78
C ALA A 84 -4.69 20.93 15.32
N LYS A 85 -5.50 21.62 14.49
CA LYS A 85 -6.86 22.04 14.83
C LYS A 85 -7.78 20.87 15.11
N LEU A 86 -7.76 19.84 14.27
CA LEU A 86 -8.55 18.61 14.44
C LEU A 86 -8.26 17.94 15.79
N ASN A 87 -6.97 17.78 16.11
CA ASN A 87 -6.50 17.15 17.34
C ASN A 87 -7.02 17.89 18.59
N LEU A 88 -6.79 19.20 18.67
CA LEU A 88 -7.23 20.04 19.78
C LEU A 88 -8.77 20.16 19.89
N ARG A 89 -9.46 20.26 18.74
CA ARG A 89 -10.91 20.47 18.69
C ARG A 89 -11.67 19.20 19.08
N GLN A 90 -11.20 18.04 18.63
CA GLN A 90 -11.94 16.77 18.65
C GLN A 90 -11.14 15.60 19.24
N LEU A 91 -10.01 15.18 18.64
CA LEU A 91 -9.39 13.89 18.97
C LEU A 91 -8.93 13.80 20.43
N GLN A 92 -8.33 14.85 21.00
CA GLN A 92 -7.96 14.88 22.42
C GLN A 92 -9.17 14.73 23.35
N LYS A 93 -10.31 15.36 23.00
CA LYS A 93 -11.54 15.26 23.80
C LYS A 93 -12.16 13.88 23.68
N LEU A 94 -12.09 13.28 22.49
CA LEU A 94 -12.55 11.92 22.24
C LEU A 94 -11.70 10.92 23.05
N ALA A 95 -10.38 11.01 23.01
CA ALA A 95 -9.47 10.16 23.78
C ALA A 95 -9.69 10.26 25.30
N LEU A 96 -9.99 11.46 25.82
CA LEU A 96 -10.35 11.67 27.23
C LEU A 96 -11.71 11.06 27.58
N TRP A 97 -12.72 11.25 26.72
CA TRP A 97 -14.05 10.67 26.88
C TRP A 97 -13.99 9.14 26.85
N GLU A 98 -13.32 8.57 25.85
CA GLU A 98 -13.11 7.13 25.66
C GLU A 98 -12.44 6.49 26.88
N THR A 99 -11.38 7.12 27.41
CA THR A 99 -10.70 6.65 28.64
C THR A 99 -11.63 6.63 29.87
N THR A 100 -12.70 7.43 29.86
CA THR A 100 -13.65 7.55 30.98
C THR A 100 -14.88 6.66 30.81
N TYR A 101 -15.37 6.49 29.58
CA TYR A 101 -16.69 5.90 29.28
C TYR A 101 -16.66 4.68 28.35
N LEU A 102 -15.52 4.36 27.76
CA LEU A 102 -15.32 3.20 26.88
C LEU A 102 -13.89 2.62 26.97
N PRO A 103 -13.33 2.37 28.19
CA PRO A 103 -11.97 1.88 28.35
C PRO A 103 -11.71 0.53 27.65
N GLU A 104 -12.74 -0.30 27.48
CA GLU A 104 -12.68 -1.60 26.80
C GLU A 104 -12.31 -1.50 25.32
N ALA A 105 -12.54 -0.36 24.66
CA ALA A 105 -12.19 -0.19 23.25
C ALA A 105 -10.66 -0.11 23.02
N LYS A 106 -9.89 0.10 24.10
CA LYS A 106 -8.42 0.03 24.12
C LYS A 106 -7.88 -1.38 24.37
N GLU A 107 -8.72 -2.36 24.63
CA GLU A 107 -8.28 -3.76 24.64
C GLU A 107 -7.90 -4.21 23.23
N SER A 108 -6.98 -5.19 23.12
CA SER A 108 -6.61 -5.69 21.79
C SER A 108 -7.70 -6.62 21.26
N ILE A 109 -8.25 -6.26 20.10
CA ILE A 109 -9.26 -7.04 19.39
C ILE A 109 -8.69 -7.62 18.10
N PRO A 110 -9.13 -8.82 17.66
CA PRO A 110 -8.58 -9.45 16.46
C PRO A 110 -8.98 -8.69 15.19
N VAL A 111 -10.21 -8.16 15.12
CA VAL A 111 -10.73 -7.44 13.95
C VAL A 111 -11.68 -6.31 14.37
N ALA A 112 -11.47 -5.11 13.82
CA ALA A 112 -12.44 -4.01 13.83
C ALA A 112 -13.13 -3.94 12.45
N PHE A 113 -14.45 -4.14 12.42
CA PHE A 113 -15.27 -3.97 11.21
C PHE A 113 -15.90 -2.57 11.20
N TYR A 114 -15.55 -1.75 10.21
CA TYR A 114 -16.17 -0.44 10.01
C TYR A 114 -16.83 -0.39 8.63
N MET A 115 -18.04 -0.93 8.56
CA MET A 115 -18.84 -0.95 7.33
C MET A 115 -19.45 0.44 7.11
N PHE A 116 -19.61 0.85 5.84
CA PHE A 116 -20.00 2.21 5.44
C PHE A 116 -19.01 3.31 5.88
N SER A 117 -17.74 2.97 6.11
CA SER A 117 -16.70 3.90 6.57
C SER A 117 -16.32 4.96 5.53
N GLY A 118 -16.48 4.67 4.24
CA GLY A 118 -15.66 5.36 3.23
C GLY A 118 -14.17 5.24 3.59
N PRO A 119 -13.33 6.25 3.29
CA PRO A 119 -11.91 6.23 3.67
C PRO A 119 -11.63 6.63 5.13
N ASP A 120 -12.58 6.51 6.05
CA ASP A 120 -12.39 6.89 7.46
C ASP A 120 -11.53 5.89 8.24
N PHE A 121 -10.21 5.98 8.08
CA PHE A 121 -9.27 5.27 8.97
C PHE A 121 -9.12 5.97 10.32
N LEU A 122 -9.21 7.30 10.36
CA LEU A 122 -8.83 8.10 11.52
C LEU A 122 -9.71 7.82 12.74
N TYR A 123 -11.03 7.76 12.57
CA TYR A 123 -11.92 7.50 13.71
C TYR A 123 -11.87 6.04 14.17
N VAL A 124 -11.69 5.06 13.27
CA VAL A 124 -11.58 3.65 13.68
C VAL A 124 -10.24 3.35 14.38
N ASP A 125 -9.13 3.99 14.00
CA ASP A 125 -7.89 3.95 14.78
C ASP A 125 -8.07 4.61 16.16
N GLN A 126 -8.77 5.74 16.23
CA GLN A 126 -8.98 6.44 17.51
C GLN A 126 -9.89 5.66 18.47
N PHE A 127 -10.91 4.95 17.98
CA PHE A 127 -11.77 4.13 18.83
C PHE A 127 -11.19 2.76 19.16
N PHE A 128 -10.49 2.12 18.22
CA PHE A 128 -9.96 0.77 18.39
C PHE A 128 -8.45 0.72 18.05
N PRO A 129 -7.58 1.46 18.77
CA PRO A 129 -6.18 1.63 18.41
C PRO A 129 -5.36 0.32 18.42
N ASN A 130 -5.84 -0.69 19.16
CA ASN A 130 -5.17 -1.96 19.37
C ASN A 130 -5.81 -3.14 18.58
N ALA A 131 -6.62 -2.84 17.55
CA ALA A 131 -7.12 -3.87 16.65
C ALA A 131 -6.01 -4.40 15.73
N LEU A 132 -5.91 -5.72 15.58
CA LEU A 132 -4.87 -6.32 14.70
C LEU A 132 -5.22 -6.14 13.21
N VAL A 133 -6.51 -6.21 12.89
CA VAL A 133 -7.04 -6.04 11.53
C VAL A 133 -8.18 -5.03 11.53
N TYR A 134 -8.15 -4.09 10.59
CA TYR A 134 -9.24 -3.17 10.29
C TYR A 134 -9.88 -3.57 8.96
N VAL A 135 -11.20 -3.62 8.90
CA VAL A 135 -11.93 -3.93 7.66
C VAL A 135 -12.90 -2.78 7.40
N LEU A 136 -12.53 -1.94 6.43
CA LEU A 136 -13.29 -0.79 5.97
C LEU A 136 -14.02 -1.13 4.66
N CYS A 137 -15.17 -0.50 4.45
CA CYS A 137 -15.97 -0.72 3.24
C CYS A 137 -16.71 0.56 2.83
N GLY A 138 -16.61 0.93 1.55
CA GLY A 138 -17.31 2.08 0.98
C GLY A 138 -17.75 1.83 -0.47
N LYS A 139 -18.51 2.78 -1.03
CA LYS A 139 -18.95 2.75 -2.43
C LYS A 139 -17.97 3.50 -3.35
N GLU A 140 -17.01 4.18 -2.76
CA GLU A 140 -15.98 4.96 -3.42
C GLU A 140 -14.92 4.04 -4.04
N SER A 141 -14.47 4.37 -5.24
CA SER A 141 -13.36 3.66 -5.88
C SER A 141 -12.05 3.94 -5.13
N MET A 142 -11.22 2.91 -4.95
CA MET A 142 -9.85 3.05 -4.43
C MET A 142 -8.95 3.94 -5.27
N GLY A 143 -9.19 3.98 -6.58
CA GLY A 143 -8.23 4.55 -7.53
C GLY A 143 -7.02 3.64 -7.79
N PRO A 144 -6.05 4.10 -8.60
CA PRO A 144 -4.75 3.46 -8.75
C PRO A 144 -3.86 3.67 -7.51
N PRO A 145 -2.71 2.98 -7.41
CA PRO A 145 -1.66 3.39 -6.47
C PRO A 145 -1.29 4.86 -6.71
N PRO A 146 -1.21 5.72 -5.67
CA PRO A 146 -0.77 7.09 -5.85
C PRO A 146 0.69 7.13 -6.31
N ASP A 147 0.99 7.95 -7.33
CA ASP A 147 2.36 8.11 -7.86
C ASP A 147 2.66 9.60 -8.11
N PRO A 148 3.19 10.32 -7.10
CA PRO A 148 3.51 11.74 -7.24
C PRO A 148 4.56 12.04 -8.32
N LEU A 149 5.44 11.07 -8.67
CA LEU A 149 6.45 11.25 -9.71
C LEU A 149 5.85 11.35 -11.13
N ARG A 150 4.56 11.02 -11.29
CA ARG A 150 3.84 11.04 -12.57
C ARG A 150 2.76 12.11 -12.65
N ILE A 151 2.62 12.96 -11.64
CA ILE A 151 1.65 14.05 -11.66
C ILE A 151 2.22 15.24 -12.43
N ALA A 152 1.51 15.64 -13.49
CA ALA A 152 1.92 16.76 -14.34
C ALA A 152 1.65 18.14 -13.71
N ASP A 153 0.54 18.26 -12.96
CA ASP A 153 0.15 19.47 -12.23
C ASP A 153 0.09 19.15 -10.73
N MET A 154 1.25 19.20 -10.07
CA MET A 154 1.35 18.88 -8.65
C MET A 154 0.58 19.89 -7.78
N PRO A 155 0.64 21.23 -8.00
CA PRO A 155 -0.14 22.19 -7.22
C PRO A 155 -1.65 21.94 -7.26
N ALA A 156 -2.22 21.69 -8.46
CA ALA A 156 -3.66 21.38 -8.56
C ALA A 156 -4.02 20.06 -7.86
N ALA A 157 -3.19 19.03 -7.98
CA ALA A 157 -3.42 17.75 -7.33
C ALA A 157 -3.34 17.83 -5.79
N LEU A 158 -2.40 18.61 -5.23
CA LEU A 158 -2.33 18.87 -3.79
C LEU A 158 -3.56 19.64 -3.33
N HIS A 159 -3.97 20.69 -4.05
CA HIS A 159 -5.14 21.48 -3.69
C HIS A 159 -6.46 20.67 -3.75
N ASN A 160 -6.59 19.77 -4.72
CA ASN A 160 -7.72 18.83 -4.78
C ASN A 160 -7.73 17.87 -3.57
N LEU A 161 -6.56 17.36 -3.16
CA LEU A 161 -6.42 16.52 -1.96
C LEU A 161 -6.75 17.32 -0.68
N GLU A 162 -6.33 18.58 -0.59
CA GLU A 162 -6.69 19.48 0.51
C GLU A 162 -8.20 19.67 0.63
N ASN A 163 -8.88 19.96 -0.48
CA ASN A 163 -10.34 20.17 -0.51
C ASN A 163 -11.09 18.89 -0.11
N ALA A 164 -10.71 17.74 -0.68
CA ALA A 164 -11.27 16.43 -0.35
C ALA A 164 -11.09 16.08 1.14
N MET A 165 -9.91 16.37 1.72
CA MET A 165 -9.64 16.16 3.14
C MET A 165 -10.39 17.18 4.02
N ASN A 166 -10.41 18.45 3.66
CA ASN A 166 -10.99 19.53 4.47
C ASN A 166 -12.49 19.30 4.72
N ALA A 167 -13.24 18.77 3.76
CA ALA A 167 -14.65 18.39 3.93
C ALA A 167 -14.84 17.37 5.07
N SER A 168 -14.01 16.31 5.08
CA SER A 168 -14.00 15.28 6.12
C SER A 168 -13.54 15.83 7.47
N LEU A 169 -12.40 16.51 7.48
CA LEU A 169 -11.76 17.06 8.69
C LEU A 169 -12.60 18.15 9.38
N THR A 170 -13.41 18.92 8.64
CA THR A 170 -14.25 19.96 9.24
C THR A 170 -15.57 19.44 9.78
N THR A 171 -16.19 18.47 9.10
CA THR A 171 -17.60 18.07 9.32
C THR A 171 -17.77 16.73 10.06
N SER A 172 -16.69 15.95 10.26
CA SER A 172 -16.73 14.62 10.90
C SER A 172 -17.58 13.58 10.15
N TYR A 173 -17.84 13.80 8.86
CA TYR A 173 -18.35 12.81 7.91
C TYR A 173 -17.94 13.22 6.48
N PHE A 174 -17.88 12.25 5.57
CA PHE A 174 -17.51 12.47 4.18
C PHE A 174 -18.70 13.02 3.38
N ILE A 175 -18.53 14.19 2.74
CA ILE A 175 -19.56 14.78 1.87
C ILE A 175 -19.42 14.14 0.47
N THR A 176 -20.02 12.95 0.34
CA THR A 176 -19.83 12.02 -0.80
C THR A 176 -20.23 12.55 -2.17
N LYS A 177 -21.02 13.63 -2.27
CA LYS A 177 -21.45 14.18 -3.56
C LYS A 177 -20.40 15.06 -4.21
N ASP A 178 -19.83 16.00 -3.47
CA ASP A 178 -18.87 16.96 -4.00
C ASP A 178 -17.47 16.32 -4.10
N MET A 179 -17.09 15.52 -3.10
CA MET A 179 -15.86 14.71 -3.16
C MET A 179 -15.84 13.73 -4.34
N LYS A 180 -16.99 13.25 -4.84
CA LYS A 180 -17.02 12.37 -6.02
C LYS A 180 -16.55 13.08 -7.29
N VAL A 181 -16.68 14.40 -7.38
CA VAL A 181 -16.17 15.19 -8.51
C VAL A 181 -14.65 15.34 -8.39
N ASP A 182 -14.16 15.67 -7.19
CA ASP A 182 -12.73 15.88 -6.92
C ASP A 182 -11.93 14.57 -7.04
N LEU A 183 -12.46 13.48 -6.48
CA LEU A 183 -11.90 12.12 -6.61
C LEU A 183 -12.06 11.51 -8.02
N GLN A 184 -12.66 12.22 -8.97
CA GLN A 184 -12.70 11.88 -10.39
C GLN A 184 -11.82 12.77 -11.26
N GLN A 185 -11.21 13.83 -10.72
CA GLN A 185 -10.17 14.58 -11.43
C GLN A 185 -8.93 13.70 -11.65
N GLN A 186 -8.15 14.00 -12.69
CA GLN A 186 -7.23 13.03 -13.31
C GLN A 186 -6.00 12.64 -12.47
N GLN A 187 -5.81 13.26 -11.30
CA GLN A 187 -4.60 13.17 -10.48
C GLN A 187 -5.02 12.92 -9.03
N LEU A 188 -4.39 11.94 -8.36
CA LEU A 188 -4.73 11.50 -6.99
C LEU A 188 -6.23 11.14 -6.80
N ASN A 189 -6.77 10.37 -7.75
CA ASN A 189 -8.15 9.91 -7.70
C ASN A 189 -8.39 8.72 -6.75
N GLY A 190 -9.60 8.64 -6.20
CA GLY A 190 -10.06 7.53 -5.34
C GLY A 190 -9.68 7.65 -3.85
N THR A 191 -10.03 6.62 -3.06
CA THR A 191 -9.85 6.65 -1.60
C THR A 191 -8.42 6.45 -1.11
N LEU A 192 -7.53 5.90 -1.93
CA LEU A 192 -6.16 5.56 -1.49
C LEU A 192 -5.30 6.76 -1.05
N PRO A 193 -5.25 7.89 -1.77
CA PRO A 193 -4.55 9.10 -1.29
C PRO A 193 -5.03 9.53 0.11
N ILE A 194 -6.33 9.51 0.36
CA ILE A 194 -6.93 9.88 1.66
C ILE A 194 -6.50 8.89 2.75
N LEU A 195 -6.59 7.58 2.48
CA LEU A 195 -6.16 6.54 3.42
C LEU A 195 -4.66 6.63 3.76
N TYR A 196 -3.82 6.93 2.77
CA TYR A 196 -2.39 7.17 2.95
C TYR A 196 -2.14 8.39 3.87
N VAL A 197 -2.85 9.50 3.65
CA VAL A 197 -2.76 10.70 4.50
C VAL A 197 -3.14 10.38 5.94
N PHE A 198 -4.25 9.67 6.17
CA PHE A 198 -4.67 9.30 7.52
C PHE A 198 -3.70 8.36 8.21
N LEU A 199 -3.15 7.35 7.52
CA LEU A 199 -2.15 6.45 8.10
C LEU A 199 -0.89 7.23 8.55
N ALA A 200 -0.33 8.07 7.67
CA ALA A 200 0.84 8.88 8.02
C ALA A 200 0.55 9.87 9.16
N ARG A 201 -0.60 10.55 9.14
CA ARG A 201 -1.02 11.52 10.19
C ARG A 201 -1.46 10.86 11.51
N ALA A 202 -1.76 9.56 11.50
CA ALA A 202 -1.98 8.74 12.69
C ALA A 202 -0.69 8.06 13.21
N ASP A 203 0.48 8.49 12.75
CA ASP A 203 1.80 7.96 13.12
C ASP A 203 1.94 6.45 12.82
N LYS A 204 1.50 6.06 11.63
CA LYS A 204 1.65 4.70 11.09
C LYS A 204 2.67 4.67 9.95
N THR A 205 3.52 3.66 9.93
CA THR A 205 4.50 3.43 8.86
C THR A 205 4.01 2.32 7.93
N ILE A 206 3.71 2.63 6.65
CA ILE A 206 3.21 1.65 5.68
C ILE A 206 4.33 0.71 5.22
N THR A 207 4.15 -0.59 5.39
CA THR A 207 5.16 -1.62 5.07
C THR A 207 4.88 -2.36 3.76
N ASP A 208 3.61 -2.56 3.40
CA ASP A 208 3.19 -3.18 2.13
C ASP A 208 1.79 -2.71 1.69
N VAL A 209 1.56 -2.65 0.38
CA VAL A 209 0.25 -2.35 -0.21
C VAL A 209 -0.04 -3.36 -1.32
N THR A 210 -0.89 -4.34 -1.01
CA THR A 210 -1.34 -5.36 -1.96
C THR A 210 -2.73 -5.01 -2.48
N PHE A 211 -2.88 -4.74 -3.78
CA PHE A 211 -4.20 -4.68 -4.44
C PHE A 211 -4.73 -6.09 -4.70
N GLY A 212 -6.05 -6.28 -4.64
CA GLY A 212 -6.66 -7.59 -4.79
C GLY A 212 -8.19 -7.57 -4.96
N SER A 213 -8.80 -8.72 -4.72
CA SER A 213 -10.26 -8.83 -4.53
C SER A 213 -10.60 -9.78 -3.38
N LEU A 214 -11.77 -9.59 -2.78
CA LEU A 214 -12.40 -10.55 -1.88
C LEU A 214 -13.22 -11.53 -2.72
N ASN A 215 -12.88 -12.82 -2.64
CA ASN A 215 -13.63 -13.86 -3.34
C ASN A 215 -14.93 -14.24 -2.58
N SER A 216 -15.74 -15.11 -3.17
CA SER A 216 -17.01 -15.58 -2.57
C SER A 216 -16.85 -16.42 -1.30
N SER A 217 -15.64 -16.86 -0.95
CA SER A 217 -15.34 -17.54 0.33
C SER A 217 -14.81 -16.57 1.41
N GLY A 218 -14.92 -15.25 1.20
CA GLY A 218 -14.42 -14.24 2.14
C GLY A 218 -12.89 -14.19 2.26
N THR A 219 -12.17 -14.70 1.27
CA THR A 219 -10.70 -14.72 1.24
C THR A 219 -10.16 -13.64 0.31
N PHE A 220 -9.27 -12.79 0.82
CA PHE A 220 -8.58 -11.79 0.00
C PHE A 220 -7.52 -12.45 -0.88
N GLN A 221 -7.55 -12.14 -2.18
CA GLN A 221 -6.59 -12.63 -3.18
C GLN A 221 -5.90 -11.45 -3.85
N GLY A 222 -4.56 -11.41 -3.76
CA GLY A 222 -3.75 -10.37 -4.40
C GLY A 222 -3.78 -10.46 -5.93
N GLY A 223 -3.72 -9.30 -6.59
CA GLY A 223 -3.82 -9.16 -8.05
C GLY A 223 -5.26 -9.01 -8.56
N LYS A 224 -5.42 -8.81 -9.87
CA LYS A 224 -6.74 -8.64 -10.51
C LYS A 224 -7.46 -9.99 -10.64
N THR A 225 -8.12 -10.39 -9.56
CA THR A 225 -8.98 -11.56 -9.45
C THR A 225 -10.46 -11.15 -9.52
N GLY A 226 -11.35 -12.11 -9.83
CA GLY A 226 -12.80 -11.87 -9.78
C GLY A 226 -13.31 -11.85 -8.33
N GLY A 227 -14.23 -10.94 -8.03
CA GLY A 227 -14.74 -10.72 -6.68
C GLY A 227 -14.95 -9.24 -6.38
N ILE A 228 -15.10 -8.89 -5.11
CA ILE A 228 -15.23 -7.50 -4.65
C ILE A 228 -13.85 -6.84 -4.67
N PRO A 229 -13.62 -5.74 -5.41
CA PRO A 229 -12.32 -5.07 -5.42
C PRO A 229 -11.89 -4.59 -4.04
N GLY A 230 -10.62 -4.77 -3.70
CA GLY A 230 -10.08 -4.28 -2.44
C GLY A 230 -8.57 -4.08 -2.43
N VAL A 231 -8.09 -3.49 -1.35
CA VAL A 231 -6.67 -3.28 -1.06
C VAL A 231 -6.39 -3.73 0.37
N ARG A 232 -5.23 -4.35 0.56
CA ARG A 232 -4.65 -4.65 1.87
C ARG A 232 -3.44 -3.74 2.06
N ILE A 233 -3.46 -2.94 3.12
CA ILE A 233 -2.34 -2.12 3.57
C ILE A 233 -1.82 -2.73 4.88
N ASN A 234 -0.58 -3.19 4.87
CA ASN A 234 0.13 -3.59 6.08
C ASN A 234 0.94 -2.39 6.57
N TYR A 235 0.95 -2.16 7.88
CA TYR A 235 1.67 -1.05 8.49
C TYR A 235 2.09 -1.37 9.92
N THR A 236 3.01 -0.57 10.46
CA THR A 236 3.38 -0.57 11.87
C THR A 236 2.78 0.67 12.53
N ASP A 237 2.15 0.53 13.69
CA ASP A 237 1.86 1.66 14.58
C ASP A 237 3.13 2.07 15.32
N ASN A 238 3.64 3.28 15.07
CA ASN A 238 4.94 3.68 15.60
C ASN A 238 4.90 3.89 17.14
N ARG A 239 3.71 4.10 17.71
CA ARG A 239 3.49 4.31 19.15
C ARG A 239 3.63 3.01 19.96
N SER A 240 3.09 1.90 19.45
CA SER A 240 3.12 0.58 20.10
C SER A 240 4.18 -0.37 19.54
N GLY A 241 4.63 -0.15 18.30
CA GLY A 241 5.45 -1.09 17.54
C GLY A 241 4.67 -2.26 16.94
N ASN A 242 3.35 -2.30 17.08
CA ASN A 242 2.51 -3.39 16.58
C ASN A 242 2.40 -3.37 15.06
N ALA A 243 2.52 -4.55 14.43
CA ALA A 243 2.14 -4.75 13.05
C ALA A 243 0.61 -4.90 12.94
N GLN A 244 -0.01 -4.09 12.10
CA GLN A 244 -1.45 -4.04 11.88
C GLN A 244 -1.76 -4.16 10.37
N THR A 245 -2.98 -4.57 10.04
CA THR A 245 -3.46 -4.67 8.66
C THR A 245 -4.76 -3.89 8.50
N MET A 246 -4.87 -3.06 7.46
CA MET A 246 -6.14 -2.50 7.02
C MET A 246 -6.53 -3.11 5.67
N TYR A 247 -7.76 -3.60 5.58
CA TYR A 247 -8.44 -3.87 4.32
C TYR A 247 -9.41 -2.73 4.03
N TYR A 248 -9.45 -2.27 2.78
CA TYR A 248 -10.54 -1.45 2.27
C TYR A 248 -11.16 -2.13 1.05
N PHE A 249 -12.49 -2.23 1.03
CA PHE A 249 -13.27 -2.83 -0.06
C PHE A 249 -14.21 -1.81 -0.70
N THR A 250 -14.31 -1.86 -2.04
CA THR A 250 -15.27 -1.08 -2.82
C THR A 250 -16.45 -1.97 -3.20
N THR A 251 -17.60 -1.82 -2.52
CA THR A 251 -18.85 -2.52 -2.85
C THR A 251 -20.05 -1.76 -2.29
N ASP A 252 -21.22 -1.93 -2.92
CA ASP A 252 -22.48 -1.61 -2.28
C ASP A 252 -22.85 -2.76 -1.33
N ILE A 253 -23.25 -2.42 -0.12
CA ILE A 253 -23.66 -3.36 0.95
C ILE A 253 -25.07 -3.00 1.47
N SER A 254 -25.83 -2.25 0.68
CA SER A 254 -27.28 -2.08 0.88
C SER A 254 -28.05 -3.31 0.38
N ASP A 255 -29.31 -3.44 0.78
CA ASP A 255 -30.16 -4.61 0.49
C ASP A 255 -30.34 -4.94 -1.01
N GLY A 256 -30.01 -4.00 -1.91
CA GLY A 256 -30.09 -4.17 -3.37
C GLY A 256 -28.82 -4.71 -4.03
N GLY A 257 -27.64 -4.55 -3.39
CA GLY A 257 -26.31 -4.79 -3.98
C GLY A 257 -25.88 -3.78 -5.04
#